data_AF-K1SLF9-F1
#
_entry.id   AF-K1SLF9-F1
#
_cell.length_a   1.000
_cell.length_b   1.000
_cell.length_c   1.000
_cell.angle_alpha   90.00
_cell.angle_beta   90.00
_cell.angle_gamma   90.00
#
_symmetry.space_group_name_H-M   'P 1'
#
loop_
_entity.id
_entity.type
_entity.pdbx_description
1 polymer ?
#
loop_
_entity_poly.entity_id
_entity_poly.type
_entity_poly.pdbx_seq_one_letter_code
_entity_poly.pdbx_strand_id
1 'polypeptide(L)'
;CPLQNKFEVGYQATKNDPEWIYNISDLFTSTNTFKFIGDFIKKLGDYRSTKGSELTDEEQGLIADRINSVVNLKSHTLPVFDIKSTAEEEDVSEIFVRVNSGGVSLKQNDFILTLLSLYWDDGRREIEQFSKDSTAPAKGKTTSYNQLTTVSAQDVIRVVWHMHLTEPV
;
A
#
# COMPACT_ATOMS: atom_id res chain seq x y z
N CYS A 1 20.82 -6.60 4.98
CA CYS A 1 22.24 -6.34 4.65
C CYS A 1 22.41 -4.88 4.24
N PRO A 2 23.19 -4.07 4.99
CA PRO A 2 23.45 -2.67 4.64
C PRO A 2 24.13 -2.52 3.27
N LEU A 3 25.11 -3.34 2.92
CA LEU A 3 25.84 -3.27 1.63
C LEU A 3 24.98 -3.57 0.40
N GLN A 4 23.94 -4.38 0.56
CA GLN A 4 22.99 -4.69 -0.51
C GLN A 4 21.73 -3.82 -0.49
N ASN A 5 21.58 -2.94 0.51
CA ASN A 5 20.36 -2.17 0.76
C ASN A 5 19.09 -3.06 0.80
N LYS A 6 19.18 -4.20 1.49
CA LYS A 6 18.17 -5.26 1.44
C LYS A 6 17.63 -5.64 2.81
N PHE A 7 16.31 -5.79 2.91
CA PHE A 7 15.60 -6.41 4.02
C PHE A 7 15.15 -7.82 3.67
N GLU A 8 15.30 -8.75 4.60
CA GLU A 8 14.86 -10.14 4.46
C GLU A 8 14.37 -10.69 5.80
N VAL A 9 13.50 -11.70 5.72
CA VAL A 9 13.12 -12.49 6.89
C VAL A 9 14.34 -13.28 7.35
N GLY A 10 14.67 -13.19 8.65
CA GLY A 10 15.84 -13.86 9.22
C GLY A 10 15.74 -15.39 9.11
N TYR A 11 16.84 -16.01 8.68
CA TYR A 11 17.01 -17.46 8.65
C TYR A 11 18.45 -17.81 9.03
N GLN A 12 18.77 -19.11 9.08
CA GLN A 12 20.04 -19.56 9.64
C GLN A 12 21.29 -19.01 8.91
N ALA A 13 21.22 -18.77 7.59
CA ALA A 13 22.36 -18.22 6.87
C ALA A 13 22.55 -16.73 7.19
N THR A 14 21.49 -15.91 7.18
CA THR A 14 21.57 -14.48 7.51
C THR A 14 21.92 -14.24 8.99
N LYS A 15 21.66 -15.21 9.87
CA LYS A 15 22.12 -15.15 11.27
C LYS A 15 23.63 -15.30 11.43
N ASN A 16 24.25 -16.14 10.61
CA ASN A 16 25.67 -16.46 10.69
C ASN A 16 26.53 -15.58 9.76
N ASP A 17 25.91 -14.76 8.92
CA ASP A 17 26.57 -13.89 7.96
C ASP A 17 26.87 -12.50 8.57
N PRO A 18 28.15 -12.11 8.72
CA PRO A 18 28.53 -10.81 9.25
C PRO A 18 28.09 -9.60 8.43
N GLU A 19 27.71 -9.78 7.16
CA GLU A 19 27.15 -8.69 6.33
C GLU A 19 25.71 -8.31 6.74
N TRP A 20 25.06 -9.12 7.57
CA TRP A 20 23.70 -8.91 8.02
C TRP A 20 23.63 -8.36 9.43
N ILE A 21 22.80 -7.33 9.59
CA ILE A 21 22.22 -6.98 10.88
C ILE A 21 21.04 -7.91 11.06
N TYR A 22 21.23 -8.98 11.84
CA TYR A 22 20.20 -10.03 11.99
C TYR A 22 18.95 -9.51 12.68
N ASN A 23 19.11 -8.79 13.79
CA ASN A 23 18.00 -8.18 14.50
C ASN A 23 17.98 -6.66 14.28
N ILE A 24 17.09 -6.18 13.42
CA ILE A 24 16.97 -4.76 13.13
C ILE A 24 16.51 -3.94 14.34
N SER A 25 15.79 -4.55 15.29
CA SER A 25 15.33 -3.86 16.51
C SER A 25 16.49 -3.30 17.33
N ASP A 26 17.68 -3.89 17.23
CA ASP A 26 18.88 -3.41 17.93
C ASP A 26 19.28 -1.98 17.50
N LEU A 27 18.95 -1.59 16.26
CA LEU A 27 19.14 -0.20 15.79
C LEU A 27 18.20 0.78 16.51
N PHE A 28 17.01 0.31 16.90
CA PHE A 28 16.00 1.16 17.52
C PHE A 28 16.15 1.22 19.04
N THR A 29 16.75 0.21 19.67
CA THR A 29 17.03 0.18 21.12
C THR A 29 18.39 0.76 21.48
N SER A 30 19.34 0.83 20.54
CA SER A 30 20.64 1.47 20.80
C SER A 30 20.48 2.96 21.12
N THR A 31 21.10 3.38 22.23
CA THR A 31 21.20 4.79 22.63
C THR A 31 22.26 5.56 21.82
N ASN A 32 23.15 4.86 21.11
CA ASN A 32 24.23 5.49 20.35
C ASN A 32 24.37 4.82 18.96
N THR A 33 23.73 5.43 17.97
CA THR A 33 23.78 5.01 16.56
C THR A 33 25.20 5.04 15.99
N PHE A 34 25.98 6.09 16.31
CA PHE A 34 27.34 6.22 15.81
C PHE A 34 28.22 5.07 16.26
N LYS A 35 28.14 4.71 17.55
CA LYS A 35 28.85 3.55 18.09
C LYS A 35 28.41 2.25 17.43
N PHE A 36 27.10 2.04 17.24
CA PHE A 36 26.58 0.84 16.58
C PHE A 36 27.16 0.69 15.17
N ILE A 37 27.15 1.77 14.37
CA ILE A 37 27.71 1.78 13.01
C ILE A 37 29.20 1.43 13.04
N GLY A 38 29.97 2.09 13.92
CA GLY A 38 31.40 1.82 14.06
C GLY A 38 31.71 0.38 14.47
N ASP A 39 30.98 -0.17 15.44
CA ASP A 39 31.12 -1.55 15.89
C ASP A 39 30.77 -2.55 14.78
N PHE A 40 29.73 -2.27 13.98
CA PHE A 40 29.35 -3.09 12.83
C PHE A 40 30.42 -3.06 11.73
N ILE A 41 30.88 -1.86 11.34
CA ILE A 41 31.93 -1.69 10.33
C ILE A 41 33.21 -2.41 10.75
N LYS A 42 33.63 -2.25 12.01
CA LYS A 42 34.81 -2.92 12.55
C LYS A 42 34.67 -4.44 12.49
N LYS A 43 33.55 -4.98 12.98
CA LYS A 43 33.28 -6.43 12.97
C LYS A 43 33.30 -7.01 11.55
N LEU A 44 32.71 -6.29 10.59
CA LEU A 44 32.68 -6.71 9.19
C LEU A 44 34.08 -6.61 8.55
N GLY A 45 34.83 -5.54 8.84
CA GLY A 45 36.21 -5.37 8.42
C GLY A 45 37.10 -6.51 8.92
N ASP A 46 37.07 -6.78 10.23
CA ASP A 46 37.82 -7.88 10.86
C ASP A 46 37.50 -9.23 10.16
N TYR A 47 36.23 -9.51 9.89
CA TYR A 47 35.81 -10.71 9.19
C TYR A 47 36.35 -10.79 7.75
N ARG A 48 36.26 -9.71 6.97
CA ARG A 48 36.77 -9.66 5.59
C ARG A 48 38.28 -9.84 5.54
N SER A 49 39.02 -9.24 6.48
CA SER A 49 40.47 -9.42 6.58
C SER A 49 40.85 -10.89 6.78
N THR A 50 40.07 -11.68 7.54
CA THR A 50 40.29 -13.14 7.65
C THR A 50 40.08 -13.91 6.35
N LYS A 51 39.36 -13.32 5.40
CA LYS A 51 39.09 -13.88 4.06
C LYS A 51 40.02 -13.33 2.98
N GLY A 52 40.96 -12.45 3.35
CA GLY A 52 41.90 -11.83 2.41
C GLY A 52 41.29 -10.70 1.57
N SER A 53 40.16 -10.13 2.01
CA SER A 53 39.59 -8.91 1.43
C SER A 53 39.54 -7.80 2.47
N GLU A 54 39.50 -6.54 2.02
CA GLU A 54 39.34 -5.39 2.91
C GLU A 54 38.04 -4.67 2.60
N LEU A 55 37.47 -4.03 3.63
CA LEU A 55 36.28 -3.20 3.50
C LEU A 55 36.71 -1.80 3.09
N THR A 56 36.34 -1.35 1.88
CA THR A 56 36.80 -0.06 1.36
C THR A 56 36.14 1.12 2.08
N ASP A 57 36.75 2.30 2.01
CA ASP A 57 36.18 3.52 2.61
C ASP A 57 34.80 3.86 2.01
N GLU A 58 34.58 3.61 0.72
CA GLU A 58 33.29 3.80 0.07
C GLU A 58 32.22 2.84 0.61
N GLU A 59 32.57 1.57 0.84
CA GLU A 59 31.68 0.59 1.44
C GLU A 59 31.31 0.97 2.88
N GLN A 60 32.27 1.47 3.65
CA GLN A 60 32.04 1.97 5.00
C GLN A 60 31.06 3.15 5.01
N GLY A 61 31.22 4.09 4.07
CA GLY A 61 30.29 5.20 3.87
C GLY A 61 28.87 4.73 3.55
N LEU A 62 28.72 3.80 2.60
CA LEU A 62 27.43 3.22 2.23
C LEU A 62 26.74 2.51 3.40
N ILE A 63 27.49 1.78 4.21
CA ILE A 63 26.96 1.12 5.42
C ILE A 63 26.45 2.18 6.40
N ALA A 64 27.25 3.21 6.68
CA ALA A 64 26.87 4.27 7.62
C ALA A 64 25.60 5.01 7.17
N ASP A 65 25.54 5.42 5.90
CA ASP A 65 24.41 6.16 5.33
C ASP A 65 23.12 5.34 5.37
N ARG A 66 23.18 4.07 4.99
CA ARG A 66 22.00 3.19 4.95
C ARG A 66 21.51 2.84 6.36
N ILE A 67 22.42 2.58 7.31
CA ILE A 67 22.02 2.38 8.71
C ILE A 67 21.38 3.65 9.29
N ASN A 68 21.97 4.83 9.04
CA ASN A 68 21.39 6.11 9.47
C ASN A 68 20.00 6.34 8.86
N SER A 69 19.81 6.01 7.59
CA SER A 69 18.51 6.11 6.91
C SER A 69 17.43 5.28 7.61
N VAL A 70 17.76 4.07 8.08
CA VAL A 70 16.86 3.23 8.86
C VAL A 70 16.57 3.82 10.23
N VAL A 71 17.57 4.35 10.93
CA VAL A 71 17.37 4.97 12.24
C VAL A 71 16.49 6.22 12.14
N ASN A 72 16.59 6.99 11.05
CA ASN A 72 15.77 8.16 10.78
C ASN A 72 14.28 7.83 10.57
N LEU A 73 13.90 6.55 10.44
CA LEU A 73 12.50 6.14 10.49
C LEU A 73 11.84 6.50 11.83
N LYS A 74 12.59 6.63 12.93
CA LYS A 74 12.06 7.10 14.22
C LYS A 74 11.51 8.53 14.16
N SER A 75 12.14 9.37 13.35
CA SER A 75 11.71 10.75 13.11
C SER A 75 10.70 10.87 11.97
N HIS A 76 10.37 9.77 11.31
CA HIS A 76 9.37 9.78 10.26
C HIS A 76 7.98 9.91 10.88
N THR A 77 7.31 11.03 10.60
CA THR A 77 5.92 11.23 11.01
C THR A 77 5.04 10.28 10.21
N LEU A 78 4.55 9.23 10.88
CA LEU A 78 3.48 8.41 10.34
C LEU A 78 2.19 9.22 10.43
N PRO A 79 1.54 9.54 9.29
CA PRO A 79 0.24 10.19 9.34
C PRO A 79 -0.77 9.19 9.94
N VAL A 80 -1.24 9.49 11.15
CA VAL A 80 -2.31 8.75 11.80
C VAL A 80 -3.62 9.49 11.48
N PHE A 81 -4.57 8.77 10.90
CA PHE A 81 -5.92 9.26 10.71
C PHE A 81 -6.78 8.71 11.84
N ASP A 82 -7.22 9.60 12.73
CA ASP A 82 -8.14 9.25 13.82
C ASP A 82 -9.59 9.31 13.31
N ILE A 83 -10.25 8.17 13.28
CA ILE A 83 -11.68 8.09 12.97
C ILE A 83 -12.47 8.50 14.21
N LYS A 84 -13.05 9.69 14.18
CA LYS A 84 -14.02 10.11 15.21
C LYS A 84 -15.35 9.40 14.99
N SER A 85 -16.14 9.22 16.04
CA SER A 85 -17.51 8.68 15.92
C SER A 85 -18.44 9.57 15.07
N THR A 86 -18.00 10.77 14.74
CA THR A 86 -18.65 11.75 13.85
C THR A 86 -17.96 11.85 12.50
N ALA A 87 -17.16 10.85 12.11
CA ALA A 87 -16.51 10.84 10.80
C ALA A 87 -17.60 10.91 9.72
N GLU A 88 -17.43 11.87 8.81
CA GLU A 88 -18.35 12.04 7.69
C GLU A 88 -18.06 10.98 6.63
N GLU A 89 -19.01 10.76 5.72
CA GLU A 89 -18.88 9.76 4.65
C GLU A 89 -17.58 9.92 3.86
N GLU A 90 -17.13 11.15 3.62
CA GLU A 90 -15.88 11.49 2.92
C GLU A 90 -14.61 10.97 3.64
N ASP A 91 -14.56 11.02 4.97
CA ASP A 91 -13.41 10.56 5.76
C ASP A 91 -13.24 9.02 5.70
N VAL A 92 -14.36 8.30 5.81
CA VAL A 92 -14.40 6.83 5.68
C VAL A 92 -13.93 6.40 4.29
N SER A 93 -14.26 7.23 3.31
CA SER A 93 -13.99 7.01 1.91
C SER A 93 -12.50 7.15 1.57
N GLU A 94 -11.81 8.16 2.12
CA GLU A 94 -10.37 8.36 1.95
C GLU A 94 -9.57 7.20 2.58
N ILE A 95 -10.02 6.71 3.75
CA ILE A 95 -9.45 5.55 4.42
C ILE A 95 -9.61 4.30 3.55
N PHE A 96 -10.79 4.08 2.98
CA PHE A 96 -11.05 2.92 2.13
C PHE A 96 -10.14 2.90 0.89
N VAL A 97 -9.95 4.06 0.24
CA VAL A 97 -9.00 4.19 -0.89
C VAL A 97 -7.57 3.93 -0.43
N ARG A 98 -7.15 4.51 0.70
CA ARG A 98 -5.77 4.41 1.17
C ARG A 98 -5.39 3.01 1.62
N VAL A 99 -6.28 2.29 2.32
CA VAL A 99 -6.06 0.90 2.75
C VAL A 99 -5.90 -0.04 1.54
N ASN A 100 -6.69 0.15 0.49
CA ASN A 100 -6.63 -0.70 -0.70
C ASN A 100 -5.52 -0.29 -1.68
N SER A 101 -5.07 0.97 -1.65
CA SER A 101 -3.99 1.46 -2.54
C SER A 101 -2.62 0.83 -2.30
N GLY A 102 -2.39 0.17 -1.16
CA GLY A 102 -1.17 -0.59 -0.88
C GLY A 102 -1.11 -1.97 -1.55
N GLY A 103 -2.22 -2.44 -2.13
CA GLY A 103 -2.33 -3.73 -2.83
C GLY A 103 -2.72 -3.54 -4.30
N VAL A 104 -4.00 -3.78 -4.62
CA VAL A 104 -4.57 -3.51 -5.95
C VAL A 104 -5.17 -2.11 -5.93
N SER A 105 -4.71 -1.25 -6.84
CA SER A 105 -5.28 0.10 -7.01
C SER A 105 -6.77 -0.03 -7.33
N LEU A 106 -7.64 0.30 -6.35
CA LEU A 106 -9.07 0.42 -6.56
C LEU A 106 -9.31 1.52 -7.59
N LYS A 107 -10.05 1.21 -8.64
CA LYS A 107 -10.46 2.24 -9.59
C LYS A 107 -11.54 3.09 -8.92
N GLN A 108 -11.63 4.38 -9.27
CA GLN A 108 -12.65 5.31 -8.75
C GLN A 108 -14.09 4.72 -8.86
N ASN A 109 -14.33 3.87 -9.84
CA ASN A 109 -15.60 3.17 -10.03
C ASN A 109 -15.87 2.09 -8.95
N ASP A 110 -14.85 1.37 -8.48
CA ASP A 110 -14.97 0.32 -7.46
C ASP A 110 -15.31 0.93 -6.10
N PHE A 111 -14.79 2.13 -5.86
CA PHE A 111 -15.11 2.95 -4.70
C PHE A 111 -16.58 3.39 -4.68
N ILE A 112 -17.12 3.91 -5.79
CA ILE A 112 -18.54 4.32 -5.86
C ILE A 112 -19.46 3.11 -5.69
N LEU A 113 -19.13 1.96 -6.28
CA LEU A 113 -19.87 0.71 -6.05
C LEU A 113 -19.83 0.26 -4.59
N THR A 114 -18.71 0.49 -3.90
CA THR A 114 -18.59 0.21 -2.46
C THR A 114 -19.50 1.13 -1.65
N LEU A 115 -19.50 2.44 -1.93
CA LEU A 115 -20.40 3.40 -1.26
C LEU A 115 -21.87 3.03 -1.48
N LEU A 116 -22.26 2.71 -2.72
CA LEU A 116 -23.61 2.20 -3.00
C LEU A 116 -23.92 0.93 -2.22
N SER A 117 -22.97 0.02 -2.02
CA SER A 117 -23.18 -1.18 -1.20
C SER A 117 -23.41 -0.86 0.28
N LEU A 118 -22.76 0.18 0.80
CA LEU A 118 -22.83 0.58 2.21
C LEU A 118 -24.09 1.38 2.52
N TYR A 119 -24.48 2.29 1.63
CA TYR A 119 -25.54 3.25 1.88
C TYR A 119 -26.85 2.94 1.12
N TRP A 120 -26.78 2.18 0.01
CA TRP A 120 -27.95 1.87 -0.82
C TRP A 120 -27.84 0.52 -1.56
N ASP A 121 -27.76 -0.56 -0.78
CA ASP A 121 -27.60 -1.94 -1.29
C ASP A 121 -28.66 -2.33 -2.34
N ASP A 122 -29.91 -1.90 -2.15
CA ASP A 122 -30.99 -2.15 -3.11
C ASP A 122 -30.74 -1.47 -4.46
N GLY A 123 -30.33 -0.20 -4.46
CA GLY A 123 -29.99 0.52 -5.70
C GLY A 123 -28.80 -0.10 -6.43
N ARG A 124 -27.78 -0.55 -5.68
CA ARG A 124 -26.68 -1.33 -6.26
C ARG A 124 -27.18 -2.58 -6.99
N ARG A 125 -28.07 -3.36 -6.35
CA ARG A 125 -28.64 -4.57 -6.96
C ARG A 125 -29.44 -4.25 -8.21
N GLU A 126 -30.22 -3.17 -8.20
CA GLU A 126 -30.97 -2.72 -9.37
C GLU A 126 -30.05 -2.34 -10.54
N ILE A 127 -28.97 -1.61 -10.26
CA ILE A 127 -27.96 -1.23 -11.26
C ILE A 127 -27.26 -2.47 -11.84
N GLU A 128 -26.83 -3.41 -10.99
CA GLU A 128 -26.19 -4.64 -11.45
C GLU A 128 -27.15 -5.51 -12.28
N GLN A 129 -28.40 -5.61 -11.86
CA GLN A 129 -29.42 -6.37 -12.57
C GLN A 129 -29.75 -5.72 -13.92
N PHE A 130 -29.87 -4.39 -13.98
CA PHE A 130 -30.05 -3.65 -15.23
C PHE A 130 -28.89 -3.88 -16.19
N SER A 131 -27.64 -3.82 -15.71
CA SER A 131 -26.46 -4.07 -16.52
C SER A 131 -26.40 -5.50 -17.03
N LYS A 132 -26.71 -6.48 -16.17
CA LYS A 132 -26.78 -7.89 -16.55
C LYS A 132 -27.83 -8.14 -17.63
N ASP A 133 -29.03 -7.59 -17.46
CA ASP A 133 -30.13 -7.73 -18.41
C ASP A 133 -29.86 -7.02 -19.74
N SER A 134 -28.86 -6.12 -19.79
CA SER A 134 -28.45 -5.45 -21.03
C SER A 134 -27.60 -6.32 -21.96
N THR A 135 -27.11 -7.48 -21.49
CA THR A 135 -26.12 -8.29 -22.22
C THR A 135 -26.73 -9.31 -23.19
N ALA A 136 -27.97 -9.71 -22.99
CA ALA A 136 -28.63 -10.70 -23.84
C ALA A 136 -30.14 -10.48 -23.96
N PRO A 137 -30.75 -10.78 -25.12
CA PRO A 137 -32.19 -10.65 -25.29
C PRO A 137 -32.93 -11.72 -24.49
N ALA A 138 -33.98 -11.32 -23.76
CA ALA A 138 -34.89 -12.25 -23.09
C ALA A 138 -36.17 -12.45 -23.92
N LYS A 139 -36.60 -13.71 -24.10
CA LYS A 139 -37.87 -14.02 -24.78
C LYS A 139 -39.05 -13.73 -23.84
N GLY A 140 -40.04 -13.00 -24.33
CA GLY A 140 -41.31 -12.78 -23.63
C GLY A 140 -41.25 -11.76 -22.48
N LYS A 141 -40.14 -11.04 -22.30
CA LYS A 141 -40.00 -9.97 -21.30
C LYS A 141 -39.22 -8.80 -21.88
N THR A 142 -39.68 -7.58 -21.63
CA THR A 142 -38.91 -6.36 -21.92
C THR A 142 -37.76 -6.25 -20.93
N THR A 143 -36.55 -6.05 -21.45
CA THR A 143 -35.30 -5.91 -20.68
C THR A 143 -34.56 -4.65 -21.11
N SER A 144 -33.46 -4.33 -20.42
CA SER A 144 -32.51 -3.27 -20.80
C SER A 144 -31.63 -3.64 -22.00
N TYR A 145 -31.86 -4.80 -22.64
CA TYR A 145 -31.10 -5.25 -23.80
C TYR A 145 -31.26 -4.30 -25.00
N ASN A 146 -30.13 -3.87 -25.55
CA ASN A 146 -30.05 -3.07 -26.76
C ASN A 146 -29.03 -3.69 -27.73
N GLN A 147 -29.35 -3.74 -29.02
CA GLN A 147 -28.43 -4.24 -30.07
C GLN A 147 -27.24 -3.31 -30.31
N LEU A 148 -27.35 -2.03 -29.93
CA LEU A 148 -26.32 -1.02 -30.17
C LEU A 148 -25.26 -0.96 -29.06
N THR A 149 -25.64 -1.28 -27.82
CA THR A 149 -24.73 -1.14 -26.68
C THR A 149 -25.12 -2.05 -25.52
N THR A 150 -24.11 -2.54 -24.83
CA THR A 150 -24.24 -3.19 -23.52
C THR A 150 -23.79 -2.21 -22.46
N VAL A 151 -24.52 -2.13 -21.34
CA VAL A 151 -24.27 -1.12 -20.31
C VAL A 151 -23.68 -1.79 -19.09
N SER A 152 -22.48 -1.40 -18.68
CA SER A 152 -21.90 -1.86 -17.42
C SER A 152 -22.46 -1.07 -16.24
N ALA A 153 -22.37 -1.63 -15.02
CA ALA A 153 -22.85 -0.94 -13.82
C ALA A 153 -22.17 0.44 -13.65
N GLN A 154 -20.92 0.54 -14.11
CA GLN A 154 -20.11 1.75 -14.07
C GLN A 154 -20.69 2.86 -14.98
N ASP A 155 -21.21 2.49 -16.14
CA ASP A 155 -21.80 3.45 -17.09
C ASP A 155 -23.08 4.05 -16.52
N VAL A 156 -23.92 3.22 -15.88
CA VAL A 156 -25.15 3.67 -15.21
C VAL A 156 -24.83 4.64 -14.09
N ILE A 157 -23.88 4.28 -13.22
CA ILE A 157 -23.48 5.10 -12.07
C ILE A 157 -22.97 6.46 -12.51
N ARG A 158 -22.14 6.51 -13.57
CA ARG A 158 -21.62 7.78 -14.09
C ARG A 158 -22.73 8.70 -14.56
N VAL A 159 -23.73 8.18 -15.27
CA VAL A 159 -24.85 8.98 -15.78
C VAL A 159 -25.72 9.49 -14.63
N VAL A 160 -26.12 8.61 -13.71
CA VAL A 160 -26.97 8.99 -12.57
C VAL A 160 -26.31 10.05 -11.70
N TRP A 161 -25.01 9.89 -11.41
CA TRP A 161 -24.26 10.85 -10.61
C TRP A 161 -24.06 12.19 -11.33
N HIS A 162 -23.78 12.16 -12.64
CA HIS A 162 -23.68 13.40 -13.42
C HIS A 162 -25.01 14.16 -13.44
N MET A 163 -26.14 13.45 -13.59
CA MET A 163 -27.46 14.08 -13.58
C MET A 163 -27.73 14.79 -12.24
N HIS A 164 -27.42 14.13 -11.11
CA HIS A 164 -27.64 14.71 -9.77
C HIS A 164 -26.78 15.95 -9.48
N LEU A 165 -25.57 16.06 -10.02
CA LEU A 165 -24.70 17.23 -9.87
C LEU A 165 -25.03 18.39 -10.81
N THR A 166 -25.91 18.16 -11.79
CA THR A 166 -26.30 19.17 -12.80
C THR A 166 -27.71 19.70 -12.62
N GLU A 167 -28.46 19.19 -11.64
CA GLU A 167 -29.74 19.80 -11.26
C GLU A 167 -29.49 21.04 -10.38
N PRO A 168 -29.95 22.24 -10.79
CA PRO A 168 -29.89 23.40 -9.92
C PRO A 168 -30.89 23.22 -8.77
N VAL A 169 -30.42 23.47 -7.53
CA VAL A 169 -31.28 23.65 -6.34
C VAL A 169 -32.23 24.83 -6.56
#